data_AF-A0A961JXP1-F1
#
_entry.id   AF-A0A961JXP1-F1
#
_cell.length_a   1.000
_cell.length_b   1.000
_cell.length_c   1.000
_cell.angle_alpha   90.00
_cell.angle_beta   90.00
_cell.angle_gamma   90.00
#
_symmetry.space_group_name_H-M   'P 1'
#
loop_
_entity.id
_entity.type
_entity.pdbx_description
1 polymer ?
#
loop_
_entity_poly.entity_id
_entity_poly.type
_entity_poly.pdbx_seq_one_letter_code
_entity_poly.pdbx_strand_id
1 'polypeptide(L)'
;MCAYGVPVLDLMPPAFAEGLYDWSRGDGTPDSPTYGDSDCDGVRLIEDDPDFGACLELRKTEATQRLRYMGEMPLRPASFIEVSARIKGMGGPRGLVRVSAWPGGRMGRPVPGLETCGRVVGLDIHGRVYEACAVIGTEALPGIDMVWNDRVLYAHVGLDLIGPSGGVVRIADIRVRDVTAEVTGQPRVMPGFTSADLRVVGGRH
;
A
#
# COMPACT_ATOMS: atom_id res chain seq x y z
N MET A 1 7.51 17.91 -31.75
CA MET A 1 8.38 17.66 -30.59
C MET A 1 7.53 16.89 -29.59
N CYS A 2 7.55 15.57 -29.66
CA CYS A 2 6.74 14.73 -28.76
C CYS A 2 7.51 14.61 -27.46
N ALA A 3 7.03 15.24 -26.39
CA ALA A 3 7.53 14.99 -25.05
C ALA A 3 7.12 13.55 -24.70
N TYR A 4 8.05 12.60 -24.82
CA TYR A 4 7.92 11.33 -24.13
C TYR A 4 8.04 11.63 -22.64
N GLY A 5 6.91 11.93 -22.01
CA GLY A 5 6.82 11.89 -20.55
C GLY A 5 7.26 10.49 -20.13
N VAL A 6 8.20 10.42 -19.18
CA VAL A 6 8.61 9.13 -18.60
C VAL A 6 7.32 8.48 -18.07
N PRO A 7 6.93 7.29 -18.55
CA PRO A 7 5.73 6.64 -18.06
C PRO A 7 5.93 6.36 -16.56
N VAL A 8 5.15 7.03 -15.73
CA VAL A 8 5.04 6.68 -14.31
C VAL A 8 4.40 5.30 -14.26
N LEU A 9 5.03 4.37 -13.55
CA LEU A 9 4.43 3.06 -13.33
C LEU A 9 3.18 3.27 -12.48
N ASP A 10 2.01 3.01 -13.07
CA ASP A 10 0.77 3.03 -12.32
C ASP A 10 0.74 1.80 -11.40
N LEU A 11 0.95 2.05 -10.12
CA LEU A 11 0.92 1.05 -9.06
C LEU A 11 -0.37 1.15 -8.24
N MET A 12 -1.33 2.00 -8.64
CA MET A 12 -2.50 2.27 -7.85
C MET A 12 -3.39 1.01 -7.75
N PRO A 13 -3.68 0.53 -6.52
CA PRO A 13 -4.76 -0.42 -6.33
C PRO A 13 -6.10 0.17 -6.83
N PRO A 14 -7.07 -0.67 -7.22
CA PRO A 14 -8.43 -0.22 -7.55
C PRO A 14 -9.04 0.58 -6.40
N ALA A 15 -9.81 1.62 -6.71
CA ALA A 15 -10.49 2.37 -5.66
C ALA A 15 -11.51 1.46 -4.94
N PHE A 16 -11.78 1.72 -3.65
CA PHE A 16 -12.79 0.93 -2.91
C PHE A 16 -14.18 1.06 -3.55
N ALA A 17 -14.47 2.20 -4.17
CA ALA A 17 -15.71 2.47 -4.88
C ALA A 17 -15.96 1.53 -6.07
N GLU A 18 -14.91 0.90 -6.62
CA GLU A 18 -15.01 -0.08 -7.69
C GLU A 18 -15.46 -1.47 -7.20
N GLY A 19 -15.49 -1.67 -5.87
CA GLY A 19 -15.90 -2.90 -5.23
C GLY A 19 -14.85 -3.43 -4.25
N LEU A 20 -15.24 -4.44 -3.47
CA LEU A 20 -14.43 -4.99 -2.39
C LEU A 20 -13.89 -6.41 -2.64
N TYR A 21 -14.08 -6.95 -3.85
CA TYR A 21 -13.60 -8.29 -4.22
C TYR A 21 -12.08 -8.38 -4.35
N ASP A 22 -11.40 -7.27 -4.67
CA ASP A 22 -9.92 -7.23 -4.72
C ASP A 22 -9.28 -6.90 -3.36
N TRP A 23 -10.11 -6.81 -2.31
CA TRP A 23 -9.72 -6.42 -0.97
C TRP A 23 -9.94 -7.58 0.00
N SER A 24 -8.85 -8.18 0.44
CA SER A 24 -8.86 -9.37 1.29
C SER A 24 -8.88 -9.06 2.78
N ARG A 25 -9.58 -9.91 3.52
CA ARG A 25 -9.54 -10.06 4.99
C ARG A 25 -8.33 -10.86 5.48
N GLY A 26 -7.59 -11.49 4.57
CA GLY A 26 -6.43 -12.35 4.85
C GLY A 26 -5.11 -11.77 4.34
N ASP A 27 -4.26 -12.63 3.80
CA ASP A 27 -2.92 -12.27 3.28
C ASP A 27 -2.95 -11.79 1.83
N GLY A 28 -4.12 -11.80 1.18
CA GLY A 28 -4.29 -11.34 -0.21
C GLY A 28 -3.87 -12.36 -1.26
N THR A 29 -3.40 -13.53 -0.81
CA THR A 29 -3.05 -14.67 -1.66
C THR A 29 -4.31 -15.31 -2.26
N PRO A 30 -4.18 -16.17 -3.29
CA PRO A 30 -5.28 -17.00 -3.77
C PRO A 30 -6.04 -17.68 -2.63
N ASP A 31 -7.35 -17.80 -2.80
CA ASP A 31 -8.31 -18.37 -1.84
C ASP A 31 -8.47 -17.58 -0.51
N SER A 32 -7.83 -16.41 -0.37
CA SER A 32 -8.10 -15.55 0.79
C SER A 32 -9.53 -15.01 0.74
N PRO A 33 -10.22 -14.94 1.90
CA PRO A 33 -11.54 -14.31 1.97
C PRO A 33 -11.47 -12.83 1.60
N THR A 34 -12.52 -12.30 0.98
CA THR A 34 -12.62 -10.91 0.51
C THR A 34 -13.64 -10.12 1.33
N TYR A 35 -13.56 -8.79 1.25
CA TYR A 35 -14.58 -7.89 1.79
C TYR A 35 -15.78 -7.73 0.85
N GLY A 36 -15.69 -8.26 -0.38
CA GLY A 36 -16.80 -8.35 -1.32
C GLY A 36 -17.67 -9.59 -1.13
N ASP A 37 -17.22 -10.56 -0.33
CA ASP A 37 -17.97 -11.79 -0.06
C ASP A 37 -19.34 -11.48 0.57
N SER A 38 -20.37 -12.22 0.17
CA SER A 38 -21.75 -12.00 0.63
C SER A 38 -21.97 -12.23 2.13
N ASP A 39 -21.05 -12.94 2.79
CA ASP A 39 -21.07 -13.21 4.23
C ASP A 39 -20.26 -12.18 5.05
N CYS A 40 -19.68 -11.17 4.38
CA CYS A 40 -18.87 -10.16 5.03
C CYS A 40 -19.73 -9.01 5.58
N ASP A 41 -19.88 -8.98 6.90
CA ASP A 41 -20.53 -7.89 7.62
C ASP A 41 -19.56 -6.79 8.07
N GLY A 42 -20.10 -5.60 8.36
CA GLY A 42 -19.35 -4.52 9.01
C GLY A 42 -18.44 -3.72 8.07
N VAL A 43 -18.64 -3.84 6.77
CA VAL A 43 -18.05 -2.96 5.76
C VAL A 43 -19.13 -2.22 4.99
N ARG A 44 -18.85 -0.97 4.61
CA ARG A 44 -19.73 -0.14 3.78
C ARG A 44 -18.89 0.76 2.88
N LEU A 45 -19.34 0.95 1.65
CA LEU A 45 -18.83 2.03 0.80
C LEU A 45 -19.61 3.31 1.15
N ILE A 46 -18.86 4.37 1.40
CA ILE A 46 -19.38 5.72 1.64
C ILE A 46 -19.06 6.53 0.38
N GLU A 47 -20.01 7.28 -0.16
CA GLU A 47 -19.82 8.00 -1.44
C GLU A 47 -19.32 9.44 -1.23
N ASP A 48 -19.68 10.07 -0.12
CA ASP A 48 -19.58 11.51 0.11
C ASP A 48 -18.96 11.88 1.47
N ASP A 49 -17.93 11.15 1.90
CA ASP A 49 -17.21 11.53 3.12
C ASP A 49 -16.54 12.92 2.95
N PRO A 50 -16.69 13.86 3.90
CA PRO A 50 -16.15 15.22 3.74
C PRO A 50 -14.63 15.29 3.55
N ASP A 51 -13.88 14.31 4.05
CA ASP A 51 -12.42 14.30 3.98
C ASP A 51 -11.89 13.46 2.81
N PHE A 52 -12.63 12.43 2.41
CA PHE A 52 -12.17 11.39 1.48
C PHE A 52 -12.96 11.30 0.18
N GLY A 53 -14.17 11.86 0.12
CA GLY A 53 -15.14 11.54 -0.93
C GLY A 53 -15.58 10.08 -0.80
N ALA A 54 -15.46 9.32 -1.88
CA ALA A 54 -15.72 7.89 -1.85
C ALA A 54 -14.66 7.17 -0.99
N CYS A 55 -15.09 6.35 -0.03
CA CYS A 55 -14.18 5.65 0.89
C CYS A 55 -14.80 4.39 1.51
N LEU A 56 -13.95 3.58 2.15
CA LEU A 56 -14.37 2.39 2.89
C LEU A 56 -14.64 2.75 4.36
N GLU A 57 -15.83 2.42 4.86
CA GLU A 57 -16.12 2.34 6.29
C GLU A 57 -16.00 0.88 6.74
N LEU A 58 -15.23 0.64 7.80
CA LEU A 58 -14.95 -0.70 8.31
C LEU A 58 -15.09 -0.72 9.83
N ARG A 59 -15.90 -1.66 10.34
CA ARG A 59 -16.04 -1.98 11.76
C ARG A 59 -15.09 -3.11 12.11
N LYS A 60 -14.20 -2.84 13.07
CA LYS A 60 -13.19 -3.78 13.52
C LYS A 60 -13.81 -4.93 14.32
N THR A 61 -13.51 -6.16 13.98
CA THR A 61 -14.06 -7.38 14.61
C THR A 61 -12.99 -8.29 15.20
N GLU A 62 -11.76 -8.23 14.69
CA GLU A 62 -10.63 -9.07 15.11
C GLU A 62 -9.57 -8.26 15.86
N ALA A 63 -8.68 -8.90 16.63
CA ALA A 63 -7.58 -8.20 17.33
C ALA A 63 -6.65 -7.46 16.36
N THR A 64 -6.30 -8.12 15.26
CA THR A 64 -5.61 -7.56 14.10
C THR A 64 -6.47 -7.86 12.88
N GLN A 65 -7.15 -6.86 12.35
CA GLN A 65 -7.97 -7.00 11.15
C GLN A 65 -7.20 -6.50 9.94
N ARG A 66 -7.06 -7.35 8.93
CA ARG A 66 -6.30 -7.05 7.71
C ARG A 66 -7.22 -6.45 6.66
N LEU A 67 -6.69 -5.49 5.92
CA LEU A 67 -7.26 -4.96 4.69
C LEU A 67 -6.16 -4.99 3.63
N ARG A 68 -6.22 -5.97 2.75
CA ARG A 68 -5.10 -6.34 1.88
C ARG A 68 -5.51 -6.33 0.42
N TYR A 69 -4.80 -5.57 -0.40
CA TYR A 69 -5.01 -5.66 -1.85
C TYR A 69 -4.51 -7.02 -2.37
N MET A 70 -5.35 -7.70 -3.16
CA MET A 70 -5.07 -9.04 -3.68
C MET A 70 -4.16 -9.04 -4.92
N GLY A 71 -4.06 -7.93 -5.64
CA GLY A 71 -3.16 -7.86 -6.78
C GLY A 71 -1.69 -7.96 -6.34
N GLU A 72 -0.87 -8.51 -7.23
CA GLU A 72 0.57 -8.64 -7.01
C GLU A 72 1.26 -7.33 -7.39
N MET A 73 1.72 -6.57 -6.39
CA MET A 73 2.53 -5.38 -6.62
C MET A 73 3.95 -5.81 -6.99
N PRO A 74 4.42 -5.57 -8.23
CA PRO A 74 5.71 -6.06 -8.67
C PRO A 74 6.84 -5.37 -7.91
N LEU A 75 7.71 -6.16 -7.27
CA LEU A 75 8.93 -5.67 -6.64
C LEU A 75 10.12 -6.11 -7.47
N ARG A 76 10.73 -5.15 -8.16
CA ARG A 76 11.91 -5.39 -8.98
C ARG A 76 13.18 -5.22 -8.15
N PRO A 77 14.29 -5.84 -8.54
CA PRO A 77 15.60 -5.49 -7.98
C PRO A 77 15.83 -3.98 -8.04
N ALA A 78 16.34 -3.40 -6.94
CA ALA A 78 16.57 -1.96 -6.77
C ALA A 78 15.31 -1.08 -6.87
N SER A 79 14.10 -1.63 -6.69
CA SER A 79 12.88 -0.83 -6.60
C SER A 79 12.51 -0.49 -5.16
N PHE A 80 11.87 0.67 -5.01
CA PHE A 80 11.29 1.14 -3.76
C PHE A 80 9.85 1.58 -4.02
N ILE A 81 8.92 1.07 -3.23
CA ILE A 81 7.51 1.46 -3.30
C ILE A 81 7.06 2.02 -1.95
N GLU A 82 6.35 3.12 -1.97
CA GLU A 82 5.67 3.67 -0.82
C GLU A 82 4.21 3.25 -0.87
N VAL A 83 3.70 2.69 0.22
CA VAL A 83 2.29 2.42 0.43
C VAL A 83 1.76 3.41 1.45
N SER A 84 0.66 4.09 1.14
CA SER A 84 0.06 5.07 2.03
C SER A 84 -1.47 5.02 2.03
N ALA A 85 -2.07 5.36 3.16
CA ALA A 85 -3.51 5.49 3.30
C ALA A 85 -3.87 6.55 4.33
N ARG A 86 -4.91 7.33 4.02
CA ARG A 86 -5.54 8.24 4.97
C ARG A 86 -6.68 7.51 5.68
N ILE A 87 -6.78 7.71 6.99
CA ILE A 87 -7.73 6.98 7.83
C ILE A 87 -8.17 7.84 9.01
N LYS A 88 -9.44 7.72 9.40
CA LYS A 88 -9.98 8.34 10.62
C LYS A 88 -10.82 7.35 11.41
N GLY A 89 -10.74 7.44 12.74
CA GLY A 89 -11.68 6.73 13.62
C GLY A 89 -13.01 7.46 13.66
N MET A 90 -14.12 6.77 13.45
CA MET A 90 -15.47 7.35 13.48
C MET A 90 -16.18 7.15 14.81
N GLY A 91 -15.91 6.03 15.51
CA GLY A 91 -16.50 5.75 16.81
C GLY A 91 -16.02 4.43 17.42
N GLY A 92 -16.50 4.12 18.62
CA GLY A 92 -16.10 2.91 19.36
C GLY A 92 -14.70 3.00 19.96
N PRO A 93 -14.14 1.87 20.44
CA PRO A 93 -12.78 1.81 20.99
C PRO A 93 -11.72 2.32 20.00
N ARG A 94 -10.76 3.09 20.52
CA ARG A 94 -9.62 3.57 19.74
C ARG A 94 -8.74 2.40 19.30
N GLY A 95 -8.30 2.45 18.05
CA GLY A 95 -7.43 1.47 17.44
C GLY A 95 -6.11 2.08 16.99
N LEU A 96 -5.24 1.20 16.56
CA LEU A 96 -3.99 1.53 15.89
C LEU A 96 -4.09 1.08 14.43
N VAL A 97 -3.34 1.72 13.55
CA VAL A 97 -3.21 1.34 12.15
C VAL A 97 -1.74 1.30 11.77
N ARG A 98 -1.37 0.40 10.88
CA ARG A 98 -0.06 0.39 10.22
C ARG A 98 -0.21 -0.10 8.80
N VAL A 99 0.69 0.32 7.93
CA VAL A 99 0.88 -0.37 6.66
C VAL A 99 1.46 -1.76 6.96
N SER A 100 0.93 -2.76 6.29
CA SER A 100 1.45 -4.12 6.30
C SER A 100 1.62 -4.61 4.87
N ALA A 101 2.44 -5.63 4.64
CA ALA A 101 2.67 -6.22 3.33
C ALA A 101 3.04 -7.71 3.45
N TRP A 102 2.59 -8.52 2.49
CA TRP A 102 2.94 -9.94 2.41
C TRP A 102 3.99 -10.16 1.31
N PRO A 103 5.20 -10.66 1.64
CA PRO A 103 6.31 -10.78 0.69
C PRO A 103 6.21 -12.08 -0.12
N GLY A 104 5.70 -11.97 -1.34
CA GLY A 104 5.52 -13.09 -2.25
C GLY A 104 6.81 -13.52 -2.95
N GLY A 105 7.15 -14.79 -2.80
CA GLY A 105 8.30 -15.42 -3.44
C GLY A 105 7.91 -16.43 -4.51
N ARG A 106 8.86 -17.31 -4.85
CA ARG A 106 8.65 -18.35 -5.86
C ARG A 106 7.47 -19.26 -5.51
N MET A 107 6.69 -19.63 -6.53
CA MET A 107 5.55 -20.55 -6.41
C MET A 107 4.45 -20.05 -5.46
N GLY A 108 4.28 -18.73 -5.34
CA GLY A 108 3.21 -18.14 -4.53
C GLY A 108 3.39 -18.35 -3.03
N ARG A 109 4.63 -18.54 -2.55
CA ARG A 109 4.93 -18.78 -1.14
C ARG A 109 5.51 -17.54 -0.46
N PRO A 110 5.25 -17.32 0.83
CA PRO A 110 5.83 -16.19 1.54
C PRO A 110 7.34 -16.37 1.70
N VAL A 111 8.09 -15.28 1.61
CA VAL A 111 9.50 -15.25 2.00
C VAL A 111 9.59 -15.01 3.53
N PRO A 112 10.04 -15.99 4.33
CA PRO A 112 10.02 -15.87 5.78
C PRO A 112 11.17 -14.98 6.31
N GLY A 113 11.00 -14.50 7.55
CA GLY A 113 12.05 -13.77 8.27
C GLY A 113 12.24 -12.32 7.81
N LEU A 114 11.24 -11.74 7.14
CA LEU A 114 11.21 -10.34 6.72
C LEU A 114 10.26 -9.55 7.61
N GLU A 115 10.57 -8.27 7.81
CA GLU A 115 9.63 -7.32 8.41
C GLU A 115 8.46 -7.11 7.44
N THR A 116 7.24 -7.30 7.92
CA THR A 116 6.01 -7.25 7.08
C THR A 116 5.14 -6.04 7.40
N CYS A 117 5.63 -5.14 8.25
CA CYS A 117 4.83 -4.05 8.79
C CYS A 117 5.67 -2.79 8.96
N GLY A 118 5.10 -1.65 8.62
CA GLY A 118 5.68 -0.35 8.90
C GLY A 118 5.33 0.17 10.29
N ARG A 119 5.64 1.46 10.50
CA ARG A 119 5.34 2.17 11.73
C ARG A 119 3.84 2.14 12.08
N VAL A 120 3.56 2.01 13.37
CA VAL A 120 2.21 2.07 13.94
C VAL A 120 1.78 3.52 14.21
N VAL A 121 0.54 3.83 13.88
CA VAL A 121 -0.12 5.13 14.06
C VAL A 121 -1.36 4.96 14.94
N GLY A 122 -1.53 5.83 15.93
CA GLY A 122 -2.68 5.82 16.84
C GLY A 122 -3.86 6.66 16.32
N LEU A 123 -5.07 6.10 16.34
CA LEU A 123 -6.30 6.80 15.98
C LEU A 123 -6.94 7.44 17.21
N ASP A 124 -6.24 8.39 17.81
CA ASP A 124 -6.53 8.89 19.16
C ASP A 124 -7.77 9.81 19.23
N ILE A 125 -8.11 10.48 18.13
CA ILE A 125 -9.20 11.46 18.07
C ILE A 125 -10.17 11.05 16.97
N HIS A 126 -11.46 10.91 17.32
CA HIS A 126 -12.49 10.62 16.33
C HIS A 126 -12.67 11.79 15.36
N GLY A 127 -12.92 11.47 14.09
CA GLY A 127 -13.04 12.43 13.01
C GLY A 127 -11.70 13.04 12.56
N ARG A 128 -10.62 12.91 13.33
CA ARG A 128 -9.30 13.37 12.89
C ARG A 128 -8.74 12.41 11.84
N VAL A 129 -8.27 12.97 10.74
CA VAL A 129 -7.55 12.24 9.70
C VAL A 129 -6.10 12.01 10.15
N TYR A 130 -5.68 10.76 10.05
CA TYR A 130 -4.33 10.28 10.21
C TYR A 130 -3.83 9.68 8.90
N GLU A 131 -2.52 9.54 8.77
CA GLU A 131 -1.87 8.93 7.63
C GLU A 131 -1.01 7.75 8.10
N ALA A 132 -1.24 6.58 7.53
CA ALA A 132 -0.35 5.43 7.63
C ALA A 132 0.48 5.38 6.36
N CYS A 133 1.80 5.28 6.50
CA CYS A 133 2.74 5.21 5.39
C CYS A 133 3.86 4.24 5.74
N ALA A 134 4.33 3.48 4.75
CA ALA A 134 5.56 2.72 4.84
C ALA A 134 6.21 2.52 3.47
N VAL A 135 7.54 2.46 3.45
CA VAL A 135 8.33 2.17 2.25
C VAL A 135 8.85 0.74 2.29
N ILE A 136 8.60 0.01 1.22
CA ILE A 136 9.17 -1.32 0.94
C ILE A 136 10.32 -1.11 -0.03
N GLY A 137 11.49 -1.64 0.32
CA GLY A 137 12.72 -1.44 -0.45
C GLY A 137 13.63 -2.66 -0.40
N THR A 138 14.58 -2.69 -1.33
CA THR A 138 15.56 -3.80 -1.41
C THR A 138 16.84 -3.56 -0.59
N GLU A 139 17.01 -2.35 -0.07
CA GLU A 139 18.20 -1.93 0.67
C GLU A 139 17.82 -1.20 1.96
N ALA A 140 18.65 -1.36 2.99
CA ALA A 140 18.49 -0.70 4.28
C ALA A 140 18.98 0.77 4.22
N LEU A 141 18.16 1.64 3.63
CA LEU A 141 18.37 3.09 3.58
C LEU A 141 17.52 3.82 4.62
N PRO A 142 17.87 5.06 5.01
CA PRO A 142 17.01 5.87 5.87
C PRO A 142 15.61 6.03 5.28
N GLY A 143 14.57 5.78 6.09
CA GLY A 143 13.18 5.89 5.67
C GLY A 143 12.60 4.63 5.02
N ILE A 144 13.36 3.53 4.94
CA ILE A 144 12.85 2.23 4.49
C ILE A 144 12.35 1.43 5.69
N ASP A 145 11.05 1.13 5.72
CA ASP A 145 10.43 0.37 6.81
C ASP A 145 10.58 -1.14 6.65
N MET A 146 10.44 -1.62 5.41
CA MET A 146 10.42 -3.04 5.08
C MET A 146 11.53 -3.35 4.08
N VAL A 147 12.68 -3.81 4.59
CA VAL A 147 13.85 -4.17 3.78
C VAL A 147 13.75 -5.63 3.36
N TRP A 148 13.48 -5.85 2.07
CA TRP A 148 13.22 -7.17 1.50
C TRP A 148 14.31 -7.58 0.51
N ASN A 149 14.79 -8.82 0.62
CA ASN A 149 15.81 -9.33 -0.29
C ASN A 149 15.24 -9.75 -1.65
N ASP A 150 16.13 -10.08 -2.57
CA ASP A 150 15.87 -10.49 -3.96
C ASP A 150 15.02 -11.77 -4.13
N ARG A 151 14.72 -12.49 -3.05
CA ARG A 151 13.80 -13.63 -3.07
C ARG A 151 12.33 -13.19 -3.14
N VAL A 152 12.03 -11.94 -2.77
CA VAL A 152 10.69 -11.37 -2.90
C VAL A 152 10.50 -10.87 -4.33
N LEU A 153 9.45 -11.37 -4.98
CA LEU A 153 9.12 -11.08 -6.37
C LEU A 153 7.98 -10.08 -6.49
N TYR A 154 7.08 -10.07 -5.50
CA TYR A 154 5.92 -9.18 -5.45
C TYR A 154 5.43 -9.00 -4.01
N ALA A 155 4.54 -8.04 -3.82
CA ALA A 155 3.90 -7.75 -2.54
C ALA A 155 2.37 -7.79 -2.67
N HIS A 156 1.69 -8.36 -1.68
CA HIS A 156 0.31 -7.98 -1.41
C HIS A 156 0.33 -6.91 -0.32
N VAL A 157 -0.09 -5.68 -0.65
CA VAL A 157 0.05 -4.50 0.22
C VAL A 157 -1.28 -4.09 0.84
N GLY A 158 -1.25 -3.40 1.98
CA GLY A 158 -2.48 -3.11 2.70
C GLY A 158 -2.24 -2.52 4.08
N LEU A 159 -3.26 -2.62 4.92
CA LEU A 159 -3.27 -2.12 6.29
C LEU A 159 -3.58 -3.25 7.28
N ASP A 160 -3.01 -3.13 8.47
CA ASP A 160 -3.50 -3.82 9.66
C ASP A 160 -4.16 -2.79 10.58
N LEU A 161 -5.39 -3.08 11.00
CA LEU A 161 -6.07 -2.39 12.09
C LEU A 161 -5.89 -3.22 13.38
N ILE A 162 -5.30 -2.62 14.41
CA ILE A 162 -4.86 -3.32 15.63
C ILE A 162 -5.57 -2.74 16.85
N GLY A 163 -5.86 -3.57 17.84
CA GLY A 163 -6.39 -3.15 19.14
C GLY A 163 -7.71 -3.83 19.49
N PRO A 164 -8.59 -3.20 20.27
CA PRO A 164 -9.89 -3.76 20.62
C PRO A 164 -10.82 -3.90 19.40
N SER A 165 -11.80 -4.79 19.48
CA SER A 165 -12.90 -4.88 18.50
C SER A 165 -14.00 -3.87 18.81
N GLY A 166 -14.85 -3.56 17.82
CA GLY A 166 -15.98 -2.64 17.92
C GLY A 166 -15.70 -1.20 17.47
N GLY A 167 -14.43 -0.86 17.21
CA GLY A 167 -14.08 0.44 16.64
C GLY A 167 -14.54 0.54 15.17
N VAL A 168 -15.01 1.71 14.74
CA VAL A 168 -15.38 1.98 13.35
C VAL A 168 -14.39 2.99 12.77
N VAL A 169 -13.85 2.70 11.59
CA VAL A 169 -12.91 3.58 10.87
C VAL A 169 -13.43 3.87 9.46
N ARG A 170 -13.02 5.01 8.91
CA ARG A 170 -13.12 5.31 7.48
C ARG A 170 -11.74 5.43 6.88
N ILE A 171 -11.55 4.84 5.71
CA ILE A 171 -10.26 4.66 5.04
C ILE A 171 -10.40 5.15 3.60
N ALA A 172 -9.62 6.16 3.22
CA ALA A 172 -9.49 6.56 1.82
C ALA A 172 -8.72 5.50 1.03
N ASP A 173 -8.89 5.47 -0.29
CA ASP A 173 -8.21 4.52 -1.17
C ASP A 173 -6.71 4.43 -0.86
N ILE A 174 -6.21 3.19 -0.76
CA ILE A 174 -4.79 2.94 -0.52
C ILE A 174 -4.03 3.32 -1.78
N ARG A 175 -2.94 4.07 -1.60
CA ARG A 175 -2.08 4.52 -2.67
C ARG A 175 -0.77 3.77 -2.64
N VAL A 176 -0.25 3.45 -3.81
CA VAL A 176 1.09 2.92 -3.97
C VAL A 176 1.82 3.77 -4.98
N ARG A 177 3.02 4.24 -4.61
CA ARG A 177 3.88 5.05 -5.47
C ARG A 177 5.23 4.38 -5.62
N ASP A 178 5.78 4.44 -6.82
CA ASP A 178 7.19 4.15 -7.04
C ASP A 178 7.99 5.35 -6.51
N VAL A 179 8.82 5.12 -5.51
CA VAL A 179 9.69 6.14 -4.89
C VAL A 179 11.17 5.87 -5.14
N THR A 180 11.47 5.04 -6.15
CA THR A 180 12.85 4.61 -6.45
C THR A 180 13.77 5.79 -6.74
N ALA A 181 13.30 6.76 -7.53
CA ALA A 181 14.11 7.91 -7.91
C ALA A 181 14.35 8.87 -6.73
N GLU A 182 13.35 9.06 -5.87
CA GLU A 182 13.45 9.87 -4.66
C GLU A 182 14.43 9.27 -3.65
N VAL A 183 14.39 7.94 -3.49
CA VAL A 183 15.26 7.23 -2.54
C VAL A 183 16.70 7.14 -3.05
N THR A 184 16.91 6.79 -4.33
CA THR A 184 18.25 6.55 -4.88
C THR A 184 18.92 7.80 -5.46
N GLY A 185 18.15 8.87 -5.71
CA GLY A 185 18.62 10.06 -6.43
C GLY A 185 18.94 9.80 -7.91
N GLN A 186 18.62 8.60 -8.44
CA GLN A 186 18.87 8.22 -9.82
C GLN A 186 17.54 8.09 -10.58
N PRO A 187 17.38 8.77 -11.74
CA PRO A 187 16.20 8.57 -12.56
C PRO A 187 16.15 7.13 -13.06
N ARG A 188 14.93 6.59 -13.21
CA ARG A 188 14.74 5.26 -13.81
C ARG A 188 15.32 5.25 -15.22
N VAL A 189 16.42 4.53 -15.38
CA VAL A 189 17.01 4.31 -16.70
C VAL A 189 16.46 3.00 -17.24
N MET A 190 15.85 3.02 -18.44
CA MET A 190 15.39 1.79 -19.08
C MET A 190 16.58 0.85 -19.32
N PRO A 191 16.39 -0.48 -19.23
CA PRO A 191 17.43 -1.43 -19.60
C PRO A 191 17.98 -1.12 -21.00
N GLY A 192 19.29 -0.89 -21.11
CA GLY A 192 19.95 -0.51 -22.36
C GLY A 192 20.12 1.00 -22.59
N PHE A 193 19.61 1.85 -21.70
CA PHE A 193 19.93 3.27 -21.64
C PHE A 193 20.79 3.54 -20.40
N THR A 194 21.55 4.62 -20.42
CA THR A 194 22.38 5.09 -19.31
C THR A 194 21.96 6.51 -18.90
N SER A 195 22.31 6.92 -17.68
CA SER A 195 22.10 8.30 -17.22
C SER A 195 22.83 9.34 -18.09
N ALA A 196 23.83 8.91 -18.86
CA ALA A 196 24.52 9.76 -19.84
C ALA A 196 23.65 10.04 -21.07
N ASP A 197 22.80 9.09 -21.48
CA ASP A 197 21.90 9.24 -22.64
C ASP A 197 20.78 10.26 -22.37
N LEU A 198 20.42 10.47 -21.10
CA LEU A 198 19.45 11.48 -20.67
C LEU A 198 20.03 12.91 -20.65
N ARG A 199 21.37 13.08 -20.65
CA ARG A 199 22.02 14.40 -20.59
C ARG A 199 22.17 15.08 -21.95
N VAL A 200 21.95 14.38 -23.05
CA VAL A 200 22.24 14.89 -24.41
C VAL A 200 21.15 15.82 -24.97
N VAL A 201 19.95 15.88 -24.36
CA VAL A 201 18.82 16.67 -24.91
C VAL A 201 18.79 18.13 -24.41
N GLY A 202 19.67 18.51 -23.47
CA GLY A 202 19.67 19.83 -22.82
C GLY A 202 20.77 20.82 -23.25
N GLY A 203 21.67 20.46 -24.16
CA GLY A 203 22.77 21.32 -24.59
C GLY A 203 22.48 22.01 -25.93
N ARG A 204 22.03 23.26 -25.91
CA ARG A 204 21.96 24.11 -27.11
C ARG A 204 23.30 24.81 -27.35
N HIS A 205 23.81 24.67 -28.58
CA HIS A 205 24.54 25.72 -29.28
C HIS A 205 23.62 26.92 -29.55
#